data_AF-A0A2W6BDC1-F1
#
_entry.id   AF-A0A2W6BDC1-F1
#
_cell.length_a   1.000
_cell.length_b   1.000
_cell.length_c   1.000
_cell.angle_alpha   90.00
_cell.angle_beta   90.00
_cell.angle_gamma   90.00
#
_symmetry.space_group_name_H-M   'P 1'
#
loop_
_entity.id
_entity.type
_entity.pdbx_description
1 polymer ?
#
loop_
_entity_poly.entity_id
_entity_poly.type
_entity_poly.pdbx_seq_one_letter_code
_entity_poly.pdbx_strand_id
1 'polypeptide(L)'
;LSLSRTCRCYCKYCAFATHEAHLYSPEEVERILDRAARGGRIKELLVLTGERPETNGEVAARLRGYGHEDFTSYVAWACARALERGLLPHTNVGVLGREDLLRLREVTASQGLMLESVSEHLMQTVHAGSPSKHPARRIETIATAGELEIPFTSGILVGIGEREQDRIESLAQLAELHARYGHIQEVILQNFVPHQSYYGREPAQIAGEAASRYWRTGVADAPQRAAPPWACGVTIEEMKRLVAEARRLLPGIGIQVPPNLSDWWVELVRAGATDLGGLSANGDHISPEHPFPSPAQVRGRLRAEGMALRERLCVYPEYIDPQWVAAPVLDVIKRRWWSFIPRRGSGRRAELRPADDTAPRAVARAACGEALTPEELTALFSETRPEAIEEMRCAADELRSGLVGETVTFVVNRNINVSNVCIVG
;
A
#
# COMPACT_ATOMS: atom_id res chain seq x y z
N LEU A 1 1.63 0.13 -11.09
CA LEU A 1 1.52 0.63 -12.49
C LEU A 1 1.93 2.10 -12.53
N SER A 2 3.03 2.42 -13.20
CA SER A 2 3.47 3.80 -13.42
C SER A 2 2.85 4.37 -14.70
N LEU A 3 1.54 4.67 -14.65
CA LEU A 3 0.70 4.92 -15.84
C LEU A 3 1.27 6.00 -16.76
N SER A 4 1.81 7.06 -16.16
CA SER A 4 2.63 8.06 -16.83
C SER A 4 3.69 8.57 -15.86
N ARG A 5 4.93 8.73 -16.31
CA ARG A 5 6.00 9.42 -15.55
C ARG A 5 6.13 10.89 -15.90
N THR A 6 5.45 11.36 -16.96
CA THR A 6 5.51 12.76 -17.38
C THR A 6 4.97 13.64 -16.26
N CYS A 7 5.75 14.62 -15.84
CA CYS A 7 5.43 15.43 -14.69
C CYS A 7 5.71 16.91 -14.96
N ARG A 8 4.79 17.78 -14.53
CA ARG A 8 5.03 19.23 -14.55
C ARG A 8 5.95 19.73 -13.43
N CYS A 9 6.22 18.89 -12.42
CA CYS A 9 7.02 19.25 -11.25
C CYS A 9 8.49 18.80 -11.40
N TYR A 10 9.40 19.56 -10.78
CA TYR A 10 10.85 19.40 -10.85
C TYR A 10 11.45 19.06 -9.48
N CYS A 11 10.81 18.17 -8.72
CA CYS A 11 11.23 17.85 -7.35
C CYS A 11 12.62 17.21 -7.35
N LYS A 12 13.59 17.82 -6.66
CA LYS A 12 15.01 17.41 -6.72
C LYS A 12 15.29 16.01 -6.15
N TYR A 13 14.42 15.51 -5.28
CA TYR A 13 14.51 14.17 -4.68
C TYR A 13 13.76 13.09 -5.48
N CYS A 14 13.11 13.44 -6.59
CA CYS A 14 12.26 12.52 -7.32
C CYS A 14 13.03 11.80 -8.43
N ALA A 15 13.22 10.50 -8.28
CA ALA A 15 13.72 9.60 -9.32
C ALA A 15 12.67 9.21 -10.37
N PHE A 16 11.39 9.39 -10.04
CA PHE A 16 10.27 8.86 -10.81
C PHE A 16 9.86 9.73 -11.99
N ALA A 17 10.00 11.05 -11.90
CA ALA A 17 9.52 11.97 -12.93
C ALA A 17 10.37 11.91 -14.21
N THR A 18 9.72 12.18 -15.35
CA THR A 18 10.38 12.59 -16.59
C THR A 18 9.66 13.82 -17.16
N HIS A 19 10.35 14.60 -17.98
CA HIS A 19 9.76 15.71 -18.72
C HIS A 19 9.53 15.38 -20.21
N GLU A 20 9.89 14.16 -20.61
CA GLU A 20 9.53 13.59 -21.91
C GLU A 20 8.11 13.02 -21.86
N ALA A 21 7.51 12.83 -23.04
CA ALA A 21 6.21 12.19 -23.15
C ALA A 21 6.31 10.71 -22.78
N HIS A 22 5.60 10.32 -21.72
CA HIS A 22 5.50 8.97 -21.22
C HIS A 22 4.04 8.70 -20.88
N LEU A 23 3.45 7.69 -21.50
CA LEU A 23 2.08 7.27 -21.23
C LEU A 23 1.94 5.84 -21.75
N TYR A 24 1.61 4.90 -20.87
CA TYR A 24 1.27 3.55 -21.32
C TYR A 24 0.00 3.58 -22.18
N SER A 25 0.03 2.88 -23.32
CA SER A 25 -1.15 2.67 -24.16
C SER A 25 -2.21 1.80 -23.47
N PRO A 26 -3.49 1.87 -23.87
CA PRO A 26 -4.53 1.02 -23.30
C PRO A 26 -4.18 -0.47 -23.36
N GLU A 27 -3.62 -0.93 -24.46
CA GLU A 27 -3.20 -2.33 -24.66
C GLU A 27 -2.07 -2.73 -23.70
N GLU A 28 -1.15 -1.81 -23.40
CA GLU A 28 -0.11 -2.05 -22.40
C GLU A 28 -0.65 -2.12 -20.99
N VAL A 29 -1.57 -1.21 -20.64
CA VAL A 29 -2.24 -1.22 -19.34
C VAL A 29 -2.97 -2.55 -19.16
N GLU A 30 -3.81 -2.96 -20.11
CA GLU A 30 -4.55 -4.22 -20.02
C GLU A 30 -3.62 -5.42 -19.89
N ARG A 31 -2.53 -5.47 -20.64
CA ARG A 31 -1.54 -6.57 -20.55
C ARG A 31 -0.88 -6.65 -19.18
N ILE A 32 -0.58 -5.50 -18.57
CA ILE A 32 -0.02 -5.43 -17.21
C ILE A 32 -1.07 -5.94 -16.21
N LEU A 33 -2.32 -5.49 -16.33
CA LEU A 33 -3.41 -5.92 -15.44
C LEU A 33 -3.70 -7.41 -15.57
N ASP A 34 -3.75 -7.94 -16.80
CA ASP A 34 -3.93 -9.38 -17.06
C ASP A 34 -2.81 -10.20 -16.45
N ARG A 35 -1.56 -9.70 -16.51
CA ARG A 35 -0.44 -10.38 -15.87
C ARG A 35 -0.54 -10.33 -14.35
N ALA A 36 -0.95 -9.20 -13.78
CA ALA A 36 -1.09 -9.05 -12.34
C ALA A 36 -2.22 -9.91 -11.77
N ALA A 37 -3.33 -10.03 -12.49
CA ALA A 37 -4.47 -10.85 -12.09
C ALA A 37 -4.19 -12.36 -12.23
N ARG A 38 -3.23 -12.76 -13.07
CA ARG A 38 -2.83 -14.17 -13.20
C ARG A 38 -2.26 -14.69 -11.89
N GLY A 39 -2.83 -15.79 -11.41
CA GLY A 39 -2.35 -16.51 -10.23
C GLY A 39 -2.89 -16.02 -8.88
N GLY A 40 -3.77 -15.01 -8.86
CA GLY A 40 -4.56 -14.63 -7.67
C GLY A 40 -3.77 -14.14 -6.45
N ARG A 41 -2.46 -13.88 -6.59
CA ARG A 41 -1.57 -13.46 -5.50
C ARG A 41 -1.59 -11.95 -5.27
N ILE A 42 -1.79 -11.16 -6.33
CA ILE A 42 -1.81 -9.70 -6.26
C ILE A 42 -3.25 -9.26 -6.00
N LYS A 43 -3.44 -8.41 -4.98
CA LYS A 43 -4.74 -7.89 -4.56
C LYS A 43 -4.93 -6.42 -4.94
N GLU A 44 -3.82 -5.69 -4.98
CA GLU A 44 -3.80 -4.23 -5.13
C GLU A 44 -3.18 -3.82 -6.46
N LEU A 45 -3.76 -2.79 -7.08
CA LEU A 45 -3.12 -2.01 -8.12
C LEU A 45 -2.78 -0.63 -7.57
N LEU A 46 -1.51 -0.40 -7.25
CA LEU A 46 -0.99 0.95 -6.99
C LEU A 46 -0.77 1.67 -8.33
N VAL A 47 -1.54 2.73 -8.59
CA VAL A 47 -1.36 3.62 -9.73
C VAL A 47 -0.50 4.81 -9.30
N LEU A 48 0.68 4.91 -9.90
CA LEU A 48 1.66 5.98 -9.68
C LEU A 48 1.74 6.84 -10.93
N THR A 49 1.72 8.16 -10.78
CA THR A 49 1.84 9.06 -11.91
C THR A 49 2.74 10.26 -11.63
N GLY A 50 3.30 10.83 -12.69
CA GLY A 50 3.70 12.23 -12.67
C GLY A 50 2.47 13.11 -12.53
N GLU A 51 2.67 14.38 -12.18
CA GLU A 51 1.54 15.28 -11.97
C GLU A 51 1.17 16.03 -13.25
N ARG A 52 -0.14 16.03 -13.56
CA ARG A 52 -0.75 16.61 -14.77
C ARG A 52 0.06 16.29 -16.04
N PRO A 53 0.29 15.00 -16.39
CA PRO A 53 1.04 14.58 -17.57
C PRO A 53 0.60 15.25 -18.88
N GLU A 54 -0.70 15.52 -19.02
CA GLU A 54 -1.35 16.16 -20.16
C GLU A 54 -0.91 17.62 -20.41
N THR A 55 -0.18 18.23 -19.48
CA THR A 55 0.53 19.50 -19.75
C THR A 55 1.59 19.36 -20.84
N ASN A 56 2.08 18.14 -21.08
CA ASN A 56 2.86 17.81 -22.27
C ASN A 56 1.92 17.58 -23.47
N GLY A 57 2.12 18.32 -24.56
CA GLY A 57 1.24 18.29 -25.73
C GLY A 57 1.13 16.94 -26.42
N GLU A 58 2.19 16.12 -26.40
CA GLU A 58 2.17 14.77 -26.97
C GLU A 58 1.33 13.82 -26.11
N VAL A 59 1.49 13.89 -24.78
CA VAL A 59 0.64 13.13 -23.84
C VAL A 59 -0.83 13.51 -24.01
N ALA A 60 -1.13 14.80 -24.11
CA ALA A 60 -2.49 15.28 -24.36
C ALA A 60 -3.06 14.77 -25.70
N ALA A 61 -2.25 14.72 -26.76
CA ALA A 61 -2.66 14.19 -28.05
C ALA A 61 -2.95 12.68 -27.98
N ARG A 62 -2.10 11.91 -27.27
CA ARG A 62 -2.32 10.47 -27.05
C ARG A 62 -3.59 10.20 -26.25
N LEU A 63 -3.85 10.96 -25.16
CA LEU A 63 -5.07 10.84 -24.37
C LEU A 63 -6.33 11.06 -25.22
N ARG A 64 -6.36 12.12 -26.04
CA ARG A 64 -7.47 12.35 -26.98
C ARG A 64 -7.60 11.20 -27.99
N GLY A 65 -6.48 10.68 -28.49
CA GLY A 65 -6.46 9.51 -29.38
C GLY A 65 -7.03 8.24 -28.74
N TYR A 66 -6.90 8.10 -27.42
CA TYR A 66 -7.49 7.02 -26.63
C TYR A 66 -8.95 7.29 -26.20
N GLY A 67 -9.51 8.46 -26.56
CA GLY A 67 -10.88 8.85 -26.19
C GLY A 67 -11.03 9.45 -24.79
N HIS A 68 -9.94 9.95 -24.20
CA HIS A 68 -9.92 10.55 -22.87
C HIS A 68 -9.79 12.08 -22.93
N GLU A 69 -10.69 12.78 -22.21
CA GLU A 69 -10.73 14.24 -22.16
C GLU A 69 -9.57 14.84 -21.36
N ASP A 70 -9.17 14.14 -20.29
CA ASP A 70 -8.08 14.49 -19.38
C ASP A 70 -7.40 13.24 -18.84
N PHE A 71 -6.27 13.43 -18.15
CA PHE A 71 -5.51 12.31 -17.60
C PHE A 71 -6.24 11.60 -16.45
N THR A 72 -7.03 12.30 -15.65
CA THR A 72 -7.83 11.70 -14.56
C THR A 72 -8.83 10.70 -15.09
N SER A 73 -9.48 10.98 -16.23
CA SER A 73 -10.41 10.06 -16.89
C SER A 73 -9.70 8.78 -17.37
N TYR A 74 -8.42 8.88 -17.76
CA TYR A 74 -7.62 7.71 -18.15
C TYR A 74 -7.17 6.89 -16.94
N VAL A 75 -6.82 7.54 -15.82
CA VAL A 75 -6.59 6.86 -14.54
C VAL A 75 -7.86 6.12 -14.12
N ALA A 76 -9.02 6.77 -14.15
CA ALA A 76 -10.29 6.16 -13.78
C ALA A 76 -10.62 4.93 -14.64
N TRP A 77 -10.38 5.01 -15.96
CA TRP A 77 -10.50 3.87 -16.86
C TRP A 77 -9.57 2.72 -16.48
N ALA A 78 -8.28 2.99 -16.21
CA ALA A 78 -7.33 1.95 -15.81
C ALA A 78 -7.73 1.28 -14.48
N CYS A 79 -8.23 2.06 -13.51
CA CYS A 79 -8.77 1.57 -12.25
C CYS A 79 -10.01 0.69 -12.46
N ALA A 80 -10.96 1.11 -13.31
CA ALA A 80 -12.13 0.30 -13.66
C ALA A 80 -11.75 -1.04 -14.30
N ARG A 81 -10.80 -1.03 -15.25
CA ARG A 81 -10.25 -2.25 -15.87
C ARG A 81 -9.58 -3.18 -14.85
N ALA A 82 -9.00 -2.64 -13.79
CA ALA A 82 -8.40 -3.41 -12.71
C ALA A 82 -9.46 -4.06 -11.81
N LEU A 83 -10.54 -3.35 -11.47
CA LEU A 83 -11.67 -3.89 -10.72
C LEU A 83 -12.33 -5.08 -11.42
N GLU A 84 -12.50 -5.01 -12.74
CA GLU A 84 -13.02 -6.12 -13.57
C GLU A 84 -12.18 -7.40 -13.43
N ARG A 85 -10.89 -7.24 -13.14
CA ARG A 85 -9.92 -8.33 -12.93
C ARG A 85 -9.78 -8.73 -11.46
N GLY A 86 -10.54 -8.11 -10.56
CA GLY A 86 -10.54 -8.37 -9.13
C GLY A 86 -9.42 -7.69 -8.34
N LEU A 87 -8.68 -6.77 -8.97
CA LEU A 87 -7.65 -5.95 -8.31
C LEU A 87 -8.29 -4.71 -7.71
N LEU A 88 -7.86 -4.31 -6.52
CA LEU A 88 -8.32 -3.11 -5.82
C LEU A 88 -7.38 -1.94 -6.11
N PRO A 89 -7.83 -0.87 -6.78
CA PRO A 89 -6.97 0.25 -7.10
C PRO A 89 -6.73 1.18 -5.90
N HIS A 90 -5.49 1.62 -5.76
CA HIS A 90 -5.08 2.74 -4.93
C HIS A 90 -4.30 3.74 -5.79
N THR A 91 -4.58 5.04 -5.68
CA THR A 91 -4.03 6.06 -6.60
C THR A 91 -3.19 7.10 -5.88
N ASN A 92 -1.97 7.33 -6.37
CA ASN A 92 -1.11 8.46 -6.03
C ASN A 92 -0.87 9.30 -7.28
N VAL A 93 -1.73 10.30 -7.51
CA VAL A 93 -1.84 11.05 -8.77
C VAL A 93 -1.56 12.56 -8.64
N GLY A 94 -1.07 12.99 -7.48
CA GLY A 94 -0.75 14.38 -7.20
C GLY A 94 -1.96 15.20 -6.70
N VAL A 95 -1.84 16.53 -6.76
CA VAL A 95 -2.90 17.44 -6.31
C VAL A 95 -4.08 17.40 -7.27
N LEU A 96 -5.28 17.15 -6.73
CA LEU A 96 -6.53 17.02 -7.47
C LEU A 96 -7.62 17.93 -6.88
N GLY A 97 -8.54 18.36 -7.75
CA GLY A 97 -9.75 19.04 -7.32
C GLY A 97 -10.84 18.07 -6.83
N ARG A 98 -11.90 18.61 -6.23
CA ARG A 98 -13.05 17.83 -5.71
C ARG A 98 -13.64 16.87 -6.75
N GLU A 99 -13.87 17.35 -7.97
CA GLU A 99 -14.48 16.55 -9.05
C GLU A 99 -13.59 15.36 -9.44
N ASP A 100 -12.28 15.58 -9.54
CA ASP A 100 -11.30 14.53 -9.85
C ASP A 100 -11.25 13.47 -8.75
N LEU A 101 -11.23 13.87 -7.48
CA LEU A 101 -11.25 12.97 -6.33
C LEU A 101 -12.52 12.11 -6.31
N LEU A 102 -13.69 12.72 -6.58
CA LEU A 102 -14.97 12.01 -6.70
C LEU A 102 -14.97 11.01 -7.86
N ARG A 103 -14.49 11.40 -9.05
CA ARG A 103 -14.38 10.51 -10.21
C ARG A 103 -13.55 9.27 -9.87
N LEU A 104 -12.45 9.44 -9.14
CA LEU A 104 -11.61 8.32 -8.72
C LEU A 104 -12.23 7.50 -7.59
N ARG A 105 -12.98 8.12 -6.66
CA ARG A 105 -13.62 7.43 -5.52
C ARG A 105 -14.51 6.27 -5.98
N GLU A 106 -15.18 6.43 -7.12
CA GLU A 106 -16.05 5.39 -7.70
C GLU A 106 -15.30 4.12 -8.15
N VAL A 107 -13.99 4.23 -8.36
CA VAL A 107 -13.15 3.15 -8.93
C VAL A 107 -11.90 2.81 -8.11
N THR A 108 -11.71 3.43 -6.94
CA THR A 108 -10.56 3.20 -6.06
C THR A 108 -11.00 2.74 -4.68
N ALA A 109 -10.26 1.82 -4.07
CA ALA A 109 -10.47 1.43 -2.67
C ALA A 109 -9.92 2.47 -1.69
N SER A 110 -8.86 3.17 -2.08
CA SER A 110 -8.28 4.29 -1.32
C SER A 110 -7.50 5.19 -2.28
N GLN A 111 -7.17 6.40 -1.83
CA GLN A 111 -6.38 7.37 -2.59
C GLN A 111 -5.24 7.90 -1.72
N GLY A 112 -4.25 8.56 -2.32
CA GLY A 112 -3.12 9.05 -1.54
C GLY A 112 -2.43 10.27 -2.11
N LEU A 113 -1.88 11.05 -1.18
CA LEU A 113 -1.02 12.20 -1.44
C LEU A 113 -0.13 12.43 -0.22
N MET A 114 1.18 12.23 -0.37
CA MET A 114 2.16 12.62 0.67
C MET A 114 2.04 14.10 0.99
N LEU A 115 2.01 14.53 2.25
CA LEU A 115 2.16 15.95 2.58
C LEU A 115 3.58 16.45 2.26
N GLU A 116 4.56 15.54 2.32
CA GLU A 116 6.00 15.80 2.19
C GLU A 116 6.54 16.61 3.38
N SER A 117 6.11 17.87 3.51
CA SER A 117 6.46 18.78 4.60
C SER A 117 5.52 19.99 4.58
N VAL A 118 5.30 20.63 5.73
CA VAL A 118 4.64 21.94 5.84
C VAL A 118 5.57 23.13 5.57
N SER A 119 6.86 22.88 5.38
CA SER A 119 7.87 23.93 5.22
C SER A 119 7.80 24.58 3.84
N GLU A 120 7.30 25.81 3.77
CA GLU A 120 7.29 26.59 2.52
C GLU A 120 8.71 26.95 2.02
N HIS A 121 9.71 26.89 2.90
CA HIS A 121 11.11 27.09 2.50
C HIS A 121 11.56 26.10 1.40
N LEU A 122 10.99 24.89 1.39
CA LEU A 122 11.31 23.88 0.37
C LEU A 122 10.94 24.32 -1.05
N MET A 123 9.98 25.26 -1.19
CA MET A 123 9.62 25.87 -2.47
C MET A 123 10.77 26.68 -3.09
N GLN A 124 11.74 27.11 -2.28
CA GLN A 124 12.95 27.79 -2.72
C GLN A 124 14.11 26.83 -2.96
N THR A 125 14.00 25.56 -2.55
CA THR A 125 15.08 24.57 -2.60
C THR A 125 14.73 23.36 -3.45
N VAL A 126 14.20 22.28 -2.86
CA VAL A 126 13.92 20.98 -3.51
C VAL A 126 12.61 20.94 -4.29
N HIS A 127 11.68 21.85 -3.98
CA HIS A 127 10.42 22.02 -4.68
C HIS A 127 10.41 23.24 -5.60
N ALA A 128 11.55 23.89 -5.83
CA ALA A 128 11.66 24.95 -6.82
C ALA A 128 11.16 24.47 -8.19
N GLY A 129 10.22 25.20 -8.79
CA GLY A 129 9.55 24.81 -10.04
C GLY A 129 8.46 23.74 -9.89
N SER A 130 8.02 23.41 -8.67
CA SER A 130 7.00 22.39 -8.39
C SER A 130 5.79 22.99 -7.65
N PRO A 131 4.93 23.80 -8.29
CA PRO A 131 3.92 24.61 -7.60
C PRO A 131 2.90 23.81 -6.78
N SER A 132 2.60 22.57 -7.16
CA SER A 132 1.70 21.69 -6.39
C SER A 132 2.34 21.04 -5.17
N LYS A 133 3.66 21.17 -5.01
CA LYS A 133 4.34 20.79 -3.78
C LYS A 133 4.19 21.81 -2.67
N HIS A 134 3.61 22.98 -2.97
CA HIS A 134 3.28 23.97 -1.94
C HIS A 134 2.36 23.35 -0.87
N PRO A 135 2.72 23.43 0.43
CA PRO A 135 1.98 22.79 1.52
C PRO A 135 0.48 23.06 1.49
N ALA A 136 0.08 24.32 1.32
CA ALA A 136 -1.33 24.73 1.23
C ALA A 136 -2.15 23.94 0.21
N ARG A 137 -1.59 23.63 -0.98
CA ARG A 137 -2.30 22.85 -2.02
C ARG A 137 -2.45 21.38 -1.68
N ARG A 138 -1.45 20.83 -0.99
CA ARG A 138 -1.46 19.43 -0.55
C ARG A 138 -2.44 19.25 0.60
N ILE A 139 -2.41 20.16 1.58
CA ILE A 139 -3.37 20.23 2.69
C ILE A 139 -4.80 20.38 2.17
N GLU A 140 -5.03 21.28 1.21
CA GLU A 140 -6.35 21.47 0.56
C GLU A 140 -6.87 20.18 -0.09
N THR A 141 -5.99 19.44 -0.79
CA THR A 141 -6.37 18.16 -1.41
C THR A 141 -6.70 17.11 -0.35
N ILE A 142 -5.88 16.97 0.70
CA ILE A 142 -6.10 16.01 1.79
C ILE A 142 -7.39 16.35 2.55
N ALA A 143 -7.65 17.64 2.84
CA ALA A 143 -8.89 18.08 3.48
C ALA A 143 -10.13 17.76 2.60
N THR A 144 -10.05 18.05 1.30
CA THR A 144 -11.10 17.68 0.34
C THR A 144 -11.29 16.16 0.30
N ALA A 145 -10.18 15.41 0.40
CA ALA A 145 -10.08 13.99 0.76
C ALA A 145 -11.14 13.54 1.76
N GLY A 146 -11.00 14.12 2.96
CA GLY A 146 -11.83 13.84 4.11
C GLY A 146 -13.27 14.32 3.99
N GLU A 147 -13.51 15.47 3.36
CA GLU A 147 -14.87 15.97 3.10
C GLU A 147 -15.68 15.07 2.16
N LEU A 148 -14.99 14.28 1.34
CA LEU A 148 -15.59 13.33 0.39
C LEU A 148 -15.65 11.89 0.94
N GLU A 149 -15.27 11.69 2.21
CA GLU A 149 -15.24 10.37 2.86
C GLU A 149 -14.40 9.36 2.04
N ILE A 150 -13.20 9.77 1.61
CA ILE A 150 -12.27 8.92 0.87
C ILE A 150 -11.20 8.40 1.84
N PRO A 151 -11.03 7.07 2.00
CA PRO A 151 -9.91 6.49 2.74
C PRO A 151 -8.59 6.94 2.11
N PHE A 152 -7.75 7.59 2.91
CA PHE A 152 -6.63 8.35 2.38
C PHE A 152 -5.30 7.98 3.03
N THR A 153 -4.28 7.79 2.21
CA THR A 153 -2.89 7.63 2.66
C THR A 153 -2.15 8.96 2.49
N SER A 154 -1.46 9.40 3.53
CA SER A 154 -0.55 10.55 3.45
C SER A 154 0.74 10.25 4.20
N GLY A 155 1.57 11.26 4.45
CA GLY A 155 2.88 11.06 5.06
C GLY A 155 3.83 12.22 4.84
N ILE A 156 5.03 12.07 5.39
CA ILE A 156 6.11 13.06 5.29
C ILE A 156 7.35 12.43 4.67
N LEU A 157 8.14 13.26 4.00
CA LEU A 157 9.49 12.93 3.60
C LEU A 157 10.48 13.46 4.64
N VAL A 158 11.48 12.65 4.94
CA VAL A 158 12.51 12.95 5.94
C VAL A 158 13.86 12.97 5.23
N GLY A 159 14.62 14.06 5.33
CA GLY A 159 15.94 14.19 4.70
C GLY A 159 15.96 15.00 3.41
N ILE A 160 14.92 15.81 3.12
CA ILE A 160 14.80 16.63 1.91
C ILE A 160 15.20 18.09 2.10
N GLY A 161 15.82 18.42 3.24
CA GLY A 161 16.26 19.77 3.59
C GLY A 161 15.30 20.49 4.54
N GLU A 162 14.28 19.79 5.03
CA GLU A 162 13.40 20.26 6.09
C GLU A 162 14.11 20.31 7.45
N ARG A 163 13.61 21.16 8.36
CA ARG A 163 14.07 21.21 9.76
C ARG A 163 13.37 20.12 10.56
N GLU A 164 13.97 19.71 11.67
CA GLU A 164 13.36 18.74 12.58
C GLU A 164 11.96 19.18 13.05
N GLN A 165 11.80 20.47 13.35
CA GLN A 165 10.51 21.05 13.73
C GLN A 165 9.45 20.92 12.63
N ASP A 166 9.84 21.09 11.36
CA ASP A 166 8.93 20.98 10.21
C ASP A 166 8.35 19.55 10.11
N ARG A 167 9.11 18.53 10.53
CA ARG A 167 8.66 17.12 10.55
C ARG A 167 7.52 16.94 11.56
N ILE A 168 7.68 17.47 12.77
CA ILE A 168 6.67 17.39 13.84
C ILE A 168 5.42 18.19 13.49
N GLU A 169 5.59 19.40 12.95
CA GLU A 169 4.48 20.24 12.51
C GLU A 169 3.69 19.59 11.35
N SER A 170 4.38 18.89 10.45
CA SER A 170 3.73 18.13 9.38
C SER A 170 2.88 16.98 9.93
N LEU A 171 3.38 16.24 10.92
CA LEU A 171 2.58 15.20 11.58
C LEU A 171 1.40 15.78 12.34
N ALA A 172 1.57 16.92 13.01
CA ALA A 172 0.49 17.61 13.69
C ALA A 172 -0.59 18.09 12.71
N GLN A 173 -0.19 18.57 11.52
CA GLN A 173 -1.13 18.97 10.47
C GLN A 173 -1.96 17.79 9.96
N LEU A 174 -1.34 16.62 9.75
CA LEU A 174 -2.05 15.40 9.39
C LEU A 174 -2.98 14.93 10.51
N ALA A 175 -2.56 15.05 11.77
CA ALA A 175 -3.37 14.72 12.94
C ALA A 175 -4.61 15.61 13.05
N GLU A 176 -4.49 16.92 12.78
CA GLU A 176 -5.62 17.84 12.74
C GLU A 176 -6.63 17.46 11.65
N LEU A 177 -6.15 17.16 10.44
CA LEU A 177 -7.01 16.74 9.32
C LEU A 177 -7.72 15.41 9.63
N HIS A 178 -7.00 14.44 10.21
CA HIS A 178 -7.62 13.19 10.63
C HIS A 178 -8.61 13.40 11.77
N ALA A 179 -8.31 14.21 12.79
CA ALA A 179 -9.23 14.50 13.88
C ALA A 179 -10.53 15.14 13.39
N ARG A 180 -10.46 15.96 12.33
CA ARG A 180 -11.62 16.62 11.73
C ARG A 180 -12.48 15.69 10.87
N TYR A 181 -11.84 14.84 10.06
CA TYR A 181 -12.55 14.10 9.00
C TYR A 181 -12.49 12.57 9.15
N GLY A 182 -11.63 12.03 10.00
CA GLY A 182 -11.52 10.59 10.27
C GLY A 182 -11.10 9.72 9.08
N HIS A 183 -10.47 10.30 8.05
CA HIS A 183 -10.28 9.68 6.73
C HIS A 183 -8.87 9.13 6.47
N ILE A 184 -7.86 9.59 7.22
CA ILE A 184 -6.49 9.12 7.05
C ILE A 184 -6.35 7.73 7.65
N GLN A 185 -6.06 6.73 6.83
CA GLN A 185 -5.85 5.34 7.29
C GLN A 185 -4.38 5.05 7.62
N GLU A 186 -3.47 5.81 7.01
CA GLU A 186 -2.04 5.54 7.05
C GLU A 186 -1.22 6.84 6.93
N VAL A 187 -0.16 6.93 7.74
CA VAL A 187 0.87 7.97 7.66
C VAL A 187 2.21 7.31 7.37
N ILE A 188 2.78 7.66 6.21
CA ILE A 188 4.06 7.17 5.73
C ILE A 188 5.19 8.06 6.28
N LEU A 189 6.16 7.44 6.95
CA LEU A 189 7.42 8.06 7.33
C LEU A 189 8.51 7.57 6.37
N GLN A 190 8.80 8.35 5.34
CA GLN A 190 9.71 7.94 4.27
C GLN A 190 11.00 8.74 4.31
N ASN A 191 12.13 8.08 4.56
CA ASN A 191 13.42 8.72 4.43
C ASN A 191 13.81 8.89 2.96
N PHE A 192 14.47 10.00 2.65
CA PHE A 192 15.11 10.22 1.36
C PHE A 192 16.31 9.28 1.21
N VAL A 193 16.43 8.69 0.02
CA VAL A 193 17.58 7.89 -0.39
C VAL A 193 18.20 8.53 -1.63
N PRO A 194 19.50 8.89 -1.60
CA PRO A 194 20.17 9.48 -2.75
C PRO A 194 20.14 8.56 -3.98
N HIS A 195 19.70 9.10 -5.10
CA HIS A 195 19.57 8.36 -6.35
C HIS A 195 20.31 9.04 -7.51
N GLN A 196 20.56 8.30 -8.58
CA GLN A 196 21.01 8.86 -9.84
C GLN A 196 19.85 9.44 -10.65
N SER A 197 20.15 10.21 -11.71
CA SER A 197 19.13 10.55 -12.71
C SER A 197 18.82 9.32 -13.57
N TYR A 198 17.53 9.03 -13.75
CA TYR A 198 17.03 7.97 -14.64
C TYR A 198 16.43 8.54 -15.94
N TYR A 199 16.82 9.76 -16.31
CA TYR A 199 16.35 10.41 -17.53
C TYR A 199 16.63 9.52 -18.75
N GLY A 200 15.62 9.33 -19.61
CA GLY A 200 15.69 8.42 -20.78
C GLY A 200 15.66 6.92 -20.47
N ARG A 201 15.54 6.50 -19.20
CA ARG A 201 15.39 5.10 -18.79
C ARG A 201 13.99 4.82 -18.25
N GLU A 202 13.61 3.55 -18.19
CA GLU A 202 12.34 3.10 -17.60
C GLU A 202 12.57 2.55 -16.18
N PRO A 203 12.25 3.31 -15.10
CA PRO A 203 12.40 2.85 -13.72
C PRO A 203 11.68 1.53 -13.44
N ALA A 204 10.54 1.26 -14.08
CA ALA A 204 9.84 -0.01 -13.88
C ALA A 204 10.68 -1.23 -14.31
N GLN A 205 11.50 -1.09 -15.35
CA GLN A 205 12.40 -2.16 -15.80
C GLN A 205 13.55 -2.35 -14.81
N ILE A 206 14.17 -1.24 -14.38
CA ILE A 206 15.26 -1.24 -13.38
C ILE A 206 14.76 -1.87 -12.06
N ALA A 207 13.57 -1.49 -11.60
CA ALA A 207 12.91 -2.03 -10.41
C ALA A 207 12.66 -3.54 -10.53
N GLY A 208 12.15 -4.00 -11.67
CA GLY A 208 11.92 -5.41 -11.93
C GLY A 208 13.21 -6.24 -11.93
N GLU A 209 14.28 -5.71 -12.52
CA GLU A 209 15.61 -6.35 -12.53
C GLU A 209 16.22 -6.42 -11.13
N ALA A 210 16.20 -5.31 -10.39
CA ALA A 210 16.71 -5.24 -9.02
C ALA A 210 15.98 -6.20 -8.09
N ALA A 211 14.64 -6.23 -8.15
CA ALA A 211 13.82 -7.14 -7.37
C ALA A 211 14.07 -8.61 -7.73
N SER A 212 14.12 -8.93 -9.02
CA SER A 212 14.37 -10.30 -9.50
C SER A 212 15.76 -10.82 -9.13
N ARG A 213 16.77 -9.95 -9.08
CA ARG A 213 18.11 -10.30 -8.60
C ARG A 213 18.07 -10.52 -7.09
N TYR A 214 17.51 -9.58 -6.33
CA TYR A 214 17.47 -9.64 -4.87
C TYR A 214 16.74 -10.87 -4.35
N TRP A 215 15.55 -11.19 -4.89
CA TRP A 215 14.79 -12.37 -4.46
C TRP A 215 15.47 -13.69 -4.81
N ARG A 216 16.37 -13.71 -5.82
CA ARG A 216 17.13 -14.90 -6.20
C ARG A 216 18.38 -15.10 -5.36
N THR A 217 19.08 -14.02 -5.02
CA THR A 217 20.39 -14.09 -4.36
C THR A 217 20.35 -13.78 -2.87
N GLY A 218 19.32 -13.08 -2.40
CA GLY A 218 19.26 -12.49 -1.05
C GLY A 218 20.18 -11.29 -0.85
N VAL A 219 20.91 -10.85 -1.88
CA VAL A 219 21.90 -9.76 -1.81
C VAL A 219 21.28 -8.47 -2.33
N ALA A 220 21.06 -7.51 -1.43
CA ALA A 220 20.70 -6.15 -1.79
C ALA A 220 21.97 -5.42 -2.26
N ASP A 221 22.03 -5.11 -3.55
CA ASP A 221 23.13 -4.37 -4.18
C ASP A 221 22.67 -2.95 -4.52
N ALA A 222 22.10 -2.28 -3.52
CA ALA A 222 21.64 -0.91 -3.68
C ALA A 222 22.85 0.04 -3.62
N PRO A 223 23.08 0.86 -4.65
CA PRO A 223 24.26 1.73 -4.71
C PRO A 223 24.22 2.78 -3.61
N GLN A 224 25.30 2.86 -2.82
CA GLN A 224 25.50 3.97 -1.88
C GLN A 224 25.96 5.21 -2.64
N ARG A 225 25.25 6.32 -2.44
CA ARG A 225 25.56 7.60 -3.08
C ARG A 225 25.66 8.69 -2.04
N ALA A 226 26.51 9.67 -2.31
CA ALA A 226 26.63 10.86 -1.48
C ALA A 226 25.30 11.63 -1.47
N ALA A 227 24.91 12.12 -0.29
CA ALA A 227 23.76 12.99 -0.16
C ALA A 227 24.03 14.31 -0.92
N PRO A 228 23.04 14.83 -1.66
CA PRO A 228 23.16 16.12 -2.33
C PRO A 228 23.20 17.27 -1.30
N PRO A 229 23.75 18.45 -1.65
CA PRO A 229 23.96 19.55 -0.69
C PRO A 229 22.69 20.10 -0.03
N TRP A 230 21.52 19.88 -0.63
CA TRP A 230 20.23 20.31 -0.08
C TRP A 230 19.63 19.31 0.92
N ALA A 231 20.12 18.06 0.95
CA ALA A 231 19.59 17.04 1.83
C ALA A 231 20.08 17.26 3.26
N CYS A 232 19.20 17.01 4.23
CA CYS A 232 19.58 16.94 5.64
C CYS A 232 19.78 15.48 6.06
N GLY A 233 20.60 15.25 7.08
CA GLY A 233 20.85 13.91 7.61
C GLY A 233 19.58 13.26 8.15
N VAL A 234 19.52 11.93 8.04
CA VAL A 234 18.48 11.10 8.64
C VAL A 234 19.15 10.00 9.43
N THR A 235 18.84 9.92 10.72
CA THR A 235 19.32 8.87 11.62
C THR A 235 18.18 7.96 12.06
N ILE A 236 18.54 6.74 12.47
CA ILE A 236 17.56 5.79 13.03
C ILE A 236 16.88 6.34 14.29
N GLU A 237 17.60 7.07 15.15
CA GLU A 237 17.02 7.62 16.39
C GLU A 237 16.00 8.73 16.08
N GLU A 238 16.24 9.55 15.07
CA GLU A 238 15.24 10.50 14.58
C GLU A 238 14.01 9.78 14.01
N MET A 239 14.20 8.74 13.20
CA MET A 239 13.08 7.97 12.66
C MET A 239 12.26 7.28 13.76
N LYS A 240 12.91 6.71 14.79
CA LYS A 240 12.23 6.15 15.97
C LYS A 240 11.44 7.23 16.72
N ARG A 241 12.01 8.43 16.88
CA ARG A 241 11.30 9.57 17.47
C ARG A 241 10.08 9.94 16.65
N LEU A 242 10.19 10.02 15.32
CA LEU A 242 9.05 10.31 14.44
C LEU A 242 7.96 9.24 14.50
N VAL A 243 8.33 7.96 14.58
CA VAL A 243 7.37 6.86 14.81
C VAL A 243 6.62 7.07 16.13
N ALA A 244 7.33 7.38 17.22
CA ALA A 244 6.73 7.63 18.52
C ALA A 244 5.80 8.86 18.50
N GLU A 245 6.20 9.94 17.84
CA GLU A 245 5.38 11.16 17.71
C GLU A 245 4.16 10.95 16.81
N ALA A 246 4.31 10.25 15.69
CA ALA A 246 3.19 9.86 14.84
C ALA A 246 2.16 9.04 15.64
N ARG A 247 2.61 8.07 16.43
CA ARG A 247 1.73 7.26 17.29
C ARG A 247 1.02 8.08 18.36
N ARG A 248 1.70 9.08 18.93
CA ARG A 248 1.14 9.98 19.94
C ARG A 248 0.08 10.90 19.34
N LEU A 249 0.33 11.43 18.14
CA LEU A 249 -0.54 12.41 17.46
C LEU A 249 -1.71 11.75 16.72
N LEU A 250 -1.51 10.54 16.18
CA LEU A 250 -2.46 9.80 15.34
C LEU A 250 -2.72 8.40 15.93
N PRO A 251 -3.35 8.31 17.12
CA PRO A 251 -3.58 7.02 17.77
C PRO A 251 -4.50 6.13 16.92
N GLY A 252 -4.06 4.89 16.66
CA GLY A 252 -4.82 3.90 15.90
C GLY A 252 -4.61 3.94 14.38
N ILE A 253 -3.86 4.91 13.87
CA ILE A 253 -3.56 5.03 12.43
C ILE A 253 -2.34 4.20 12.08
N GLY A 254 -2.34 3.60 10.88
CA GLY A 254 -1.19 2.86 10.38
C GLY A 254 0.04 3.76 10.24
N ILE A 255 1.15 3.40 10.88
CA ILE A 255 2.43 4.10 10.69
C ILE A 255 3.28 3.26 9.74
N GLN A 256 3.40 3.72 8.51
CA GLN A 256 4.12 3.00 7.46
C GLN A 256 5.59 3.41 7.41
N VAL A 257 6.49 2.42 7.42
CA VAL A 257 7.93 2.58 7.17
C VAL A 257 8.35 1.66 6.01
N PRO A 258 8.79 2.19 4.85
CA PRO A 258 9.16 1.34 3.71
C PRO A 258 10.42 0.51 4.01
N PRO A 259 10.35 -0.83 3.96
CA PRO A 259 11.47 -1.70 4.37
C PRO A 259 12.61 -1.77 3.35
N ASN A 260 12.43 -1.19 2.15
CA ASN A 260 13.44 -1.15 1.10
C ASN A 260 14.35 0.09 1.16
N LEU A 261 13.96 1.12 1.91
CA LEU A 261 14.69 2.40 1.93
C LEU A 261 15.69 2.51 3.09
N SER A 262 15.63 1.59 4.05
CA SER A 262 16.64 1.43 5.09
C SER A 262 16.57 0.01 5.69
N ASP A 263 17.68 -0.47 6.24
CA ASP A 263 17.71 -1.73 6.99
C ASP A 263 17.11 -1.62 8.40
N TRP A 264 16.65 -0.42 8.80
CA TRP A 264 16.18 -0.10 10.15
C TRP A 264 14.75 -0.53 10.43
N TRP A 265 14.04 -1.09 9.45
CA TRP A 265 12.60 -1.30 9.53
C TRP A 265 12.20 -2.21 10.70
N VAL A 266 13.03 -3.18 11.11
CA VAL A 266 12.75 -4.02 12.28
C VAL A 266 12.77 -3.19 13.56
N GLU A 267 13.77 -2.33 13.72
CA GLU A 267 13.90 -1.40 14.84
C GLU A 267 12.81 -0.34 14.85
N LEU A 268 12.34 0.11 13.69
CA LEU A 268 11.22 1.03 13.57
C LEU A 268 9.89 0.37 13.93
N VAL A 269 9.70 -0.91 13.57
CA VAL A 269 8.54 -1.69 14.05
C VAL A 269 8.58 -1.84 15.57
N ARG A 270 9.75 -2.14 16.17
CA ARG A 270 9.90 -2.15 17.65
C ARG A 270 9.57 -0.79 18.28
N ALA A 271 9.85 0.32 17.59
CA ALA A 271 9.51 1.67 18.05
C ALA A 271 8.01 1.99 17.92
N GLY A 272 7.24 1.17 17.19
CA GLY A 272 5.79 1.30 17.06
C GLY A 272 5.29 1.51 15.64
N ALA A 273 6.14 1.37 14.61
CA ALA A 273 5.64 1.31 13.24
C ALA A 273 4.80 0.04 13.06
N THR A 274 3.65 0.17 12.41
CA THR A 274 2.66 -0.91 12.31
C THR A 274 2.47 -1.41 10.89
N ASP A 275 3.05 -0.72 9.91
CA ASP A 275 2.87 -1.02 8.50
C ASP A 275 4.21 -0.94 7.74
N LEU A 276 4.41 -1.86 6.80
CA LEU A 276 5.59 -1.93 5.93
C LEU A 276 5.26 -1.53 4.49
N GLY A 277 4.01 -1.15 4.23
CA GLY A 277 3.49 -0.73 2.94
C GLY A 277 3.24 -1.86 1.96
N GLY A 278 2.89 -1.46 0.73
CA GLY A 278 2.70 -2.39 -0.38
C GLY A 278 4.02 -3.04 -0.80
N LEU A 279 4.24 -4.30 -0.41
CA LEU A 279 5.36 -5.11 -0.89
C LEU A 279 5.16 -5.48 -2.37
N SER A 280 5.65 -4.62 -3.26
CA SER A 280 5.40 -4.71 -4.70
C SER A 280 6.00 -5.98 -5.34
N ALA A 281 5.19 -6.66 -6.15
CA ALA A 281 5.59 -7.86 -6.90
C ALA A 281 6.49 -7.58 -8.10
N ASN A 282 6.67 -6.31 -8.49
CA ASN A 282 7.51 -5.90 -9.62
C ASN A 282 8.49 -4.77 -9.25
N GLY A 283 8.85 -4.68 -7.95
CA GLY A 283 9.80 -3.70 -7.44
C GLY A 283 9.20 -2.33 -7.17
N ASP A 284 10.01 -1.42 -6.66
CA ASP A 284 9.64 -0.03 -6.36
C ASP A 284 9.94 0.86 -7.57
N HIS A 285 8.92 1.40 -8.23
CA HIS A 285 9.15 2.26 -9.40
C HIS A 285 9.66 3.65 -9.03
N ILE A 286 9.49 4.07 -7.77
CA ILE A 286 9.95 5.36 -7.24
C ILE A 286 11.42 5.26 -6.85
N SER A 287 11.80 4.16 -6.20
CA SER A 287 13.18 3.85 -5.79
C SER A 287 13.67 2.58 -6.51
N PRO A 288 13.91 2.63 -7.83
CA PRO A 288 14.06 1.43 -8.68
C PRO A 288 15.28 0.56 -8.40
N GLU A 289 16.27 1.05 -7.64
CA GLU A 289 17.43 0.27 -7.23
C GLU A 289 17.31 -0.30 -5.82
N HIS A 290 16.18 -0.07 -5.14
CA HIS A 290 15.90 -0.45 -3.76
C HIS A 290 14.74 -1.45 -3.72
N PRO A 291 15.01 -2.75 -3.92
CA PRO A 291 13.97 -3.77 -3.99
C PRO A 291 13.35 -4.05 -2.62
N PHE A 292 12.05 -4.34 -2.60
CA PHE A 292 11.37 -4.79 -1.39
C PHE A 292 11.83 -6.19 -0.96
N PRO A 293 11.97 -6.46 0.36
CA PRO A 293 12.03 -7.83 0.86
C PRO A 293 10.75 -8.57 0.50
N SER A 294 10.91 -9.85 0.15
CA SER A 294 9.75 -10.72 -0.07
C SER A 294 8.98 -10.92 1.24
N PRO A 295 7.66 -11.17 1.19
CA PRO A 295 6.87 -11.44 2.40
C PRO A 295 7.44 -12.58 3.27
N ALA A 296 8.06 -13.59 2.64
CA ALA A 296 8.72 -14.69 3.35
C ALA A 296 9.95 -14.20 4.15
N GLN A 297 10.79 -13.34 3.56
CA GLN A 297 11.94 -12.73 4.25
C GLN A 297 11.48 -11.84 5.41
N VAL A 298 10.44 -11.02 5.19
CA VAL A 298 9.86 -10.17 6.24
C VAL A 298 9.35 -11.01 7.40
N ARG A 299 8.56 -12.06 7.13
CA ARG A 299 8.07 -12.99 8.14
C ARG A 299 9.20 -13.64 8.93
N GLY A 300 10.26 -14.10 8.25
CA GLY A 300 11.42 -14.72 8.89
C GLY A 300 12.10 -13.79 9.90
N ARG A 301 12.30 -12.51 9.55
CA ARG A 301 12.93 -11.53 10.45
C ARG A 301 12.00 -11.11 11.59
N LEU A 302 10.71 -10.88 11.32
CA LEU A 302 9.74 -10.52 12.37
C LEU A 302 9.48 -11.66 13.37
N ARG A 303 9.51 -12.93 12.92
CA ARG A 303 9.34 -14.09 13.81
C ARG A 303 10.45 -14.15 14.87
N ALA A 304 11.68 -13.80 14.52
CA ALA A 304 12.79 -13.72 15.47
C ALA A 304 12.57 -12.66 16.57
N GLU A 305 11.67 -11.70 16.31
CA GLU A 305 11.27 -10.64 17.22
C GLU A 305 9.98 -10.94 17.99
N GLY A 306 9.39 -12.12 17.81
CA GLY A 306 8.08 -12.46 18.38
C GLY A 306 6.91 -11.68 17.75
N MET A 307 7.09 -11.15 16.54
CA MET A 307 6.08 -10.37 15.82
C MET A 307 5.52 -11.15 14.63
N ALA A 308 4.23 -10.94 14.36
CA ALA A 308 3.52 -11.59 13.26
C ALA A 308 3.27 -10.64 12.09
N LEU A 309 3.63 -11.08 10.88
CA LEU A 309 3.29 -10.36 9.65
C LEU A 309 1.83 -10.65 9.27
N ARG A 310 1.00 -9.61 9.20
CA ARG A 310 -0.39 -9.71 8.74
C ARG A 310 -0.57 -8.99 7.41
N GLU A 311 -1.22 -9.67 6.47
CA GLU A 311 -1.66 -9.06 5.22
C GLU A 311 -2.92 -8.20 5.44
N ARG A 312 -3.02 -7.10 4.69
CA ARG A 312 -4.21 -6.24 4.59
C ARG A 312 -4.51 -5.88 3.13
N LEU A 313 -5.66 -5.24 2.89
CA LEU A 313 -5.95 -4.59 1.61
C LEU A 313 -5.39 -3.16 1.60
N CYS A 314 -5.42 -2.52 0.43
CA CYS A 314 -5.07 -1.10 0.27
C CYS A 314 -6.06 -0.15 0.93
N VAL A 315 -7.25 -0.63 1.30
CA VAL A 315 -8.20 0.04 2.19
C VAL A 315 -8.19 -0.66 3.54
N TYR A 316 -8.06 0.09 4.62
CA TYR A 316 -7.98 -0.47 5.97
C TYR A 316 -9.36 -0.98 6.44
N PRO A 317 -9.42 -2.00 7.31
CA PRO A 317 -10.66 -2.70 7.63
C PRO A 317 -11.81 -1.79 8.11
N GLU A 318 -11.51 -0.77 8.91
CA GLU A 318 -12.47 0.20 9.44
C GLU A 318 -13.21 0.99 8.33
N TYR A 319 -12.58 1.17 7.17
CA TYR A 319 -13.12 1.88 6.02
C TYR A 319 -13.83 0.96 5.02
N ILE A 320 -13.88 -0.36 5.23
CA ILE A 320 -14.62 -1.28 4.35
C ILE A 320 -16.12 -1.16 4.66
N ASP A 321 -16.72 -0.07 4.22
CA ASP A 321 -18.10 0.35 4.50
C ASP A 321 -18.65 1.21 3.34
N PRO A 322 -19.96 1.15 3.02
CA PRO A 322 -20.57 1.98 1.96
C PRO A 322 -20.41 3.49 2.12
N GLN A 323 -20.18 3.98 3.33
CA GLN A 323 -19.86 5.40 3.57
C GLN A 323 -18.54 5.79 2.89
N TRP A 324 -17.54 4.92 2.97
CA TRP A 324 -16.16 5.22 2.59
C TRP A 324 -15.79 4.67 1.20
N VAL A 325 -16.35 3.53 0.82
CA VAL A 325 -15.97 2.81 -0.39
C VAL A 325 -17.18 2.65 -1.29
N ALA A 326 -17.03 3.07 -2.55
CA ALA A 326 -18.10 2.98 -3.55
C ALA A 326 -18.53 1.54 -3.84
N ALA A 327 -19.79 1.38 -4.25
CA ALA A 327 -20.41 0.07 -4.46
C ALA A 327 -19.62 -0.85 -5.44
N PRO A 328 -19.11 -0.37 -6.60
CA PRO A 328 -18.33 -1.22 -7.51
C PRO A 328 -17.09 -1.83 -6.84
N VAL A 329 -16.42 -1.07 -5.97
CA VAL A 329 -15.23 -1.51 -5.25
C VAL A 329 -15.60 -2.48 -4.13
N LEU A 330 -16.65 -2.18 -3.34
CA LEU A 330 -17.17 -3.09 -2.33
C LEU A 330 -17.60 -4.43 -2.91
N ASP A 331 -18.16 -4.44 -4.12
CA ASP A 331 -18.53 -5.66 -4.84
C ASP A 331 -17.32 -6.54 -5.12
N VAL A 332 -16.19 -5.96 -5.52
CA VAL A 332 -14.94 -6.70 -5.69
C VAL A 332 -14.46 -7.25 -4.35
N ILE A 333 -14.46 -6.43 -3.28
CA ILE A 333 -14.07 -6.88 -1.94
C ILE A 333 -14.95 -8.05 -1.49
N LYS A 334 -16.27 -7.96 -1.62
CA LYS A 334 -17.21 -9.04 -1.23
C LYS A 334 -17.05 -10.31 -2.06
N ARG A 335 -16.78 -10.20 -3.36
CA ARG A 335 -16.68 -11.37 -4.25
C ARG A 335 -15.32 -12.05 -4.18
N ARG A 336 -14.23 -11.30 -3.98
CA ARG A 336 -12.85 -11.82 -4.05
C ARG A 336 -12.11 -11.82 -2.73
N TRP A 337 -12.39 -10.85 -1.86
CA TRP A 337 -11.60 -10.55 -0.66
C TRP A 337 -12.46 -10.51 0.62
N TRP A 338 -13.54 -11.30 0.65
CA TRP A 338 -14.54 -11.29 1.74
C TRP A 338 -13.93 -11.58 3.12
N SER A 339 -12.83 -12.31 3.19
CA SER A 339 -12.11 -12.62 4.43
C SER A 339 -11.46 -11.40 5.10
N PHE A 340 -11.33 -10.29 4.37
CA PHE A 340 -10.80 -9.02 4.88
C PHE A 340 -11.89 -8.09 5.42
N ILE A 341 -13.17 -8.39 5.16
CA ILE A 341 -14.29 -7.61 5.69
C ILE A 341 -14.32 -7.81 7.21
N PRO A 342 -14.29 -6.75 8.03
CA PRO A 342 -14.38 -6.87 9.46
C PRO A 342 -15.66 -7.61 9.85
N ARG A 343 -15.54 -8.61 10.72
CA ARG A 343 -16.69 -9.24 11.35
C ARG A 343 -17.27 -8.27 12.40
N ARG A 344 -18.07 -7.29 11.95
CA ARG A 344 -18.91 -6.48 12.84
C ARG A 344 -19.97 -7.45 13.38
N GLY A 345 -19.79 -7.92 14.62
CA GLY A 345 -20.52 -9.06 15.16
C GLY A 345 -22.04 -8.94 15.00
N SER A 346 -22.60 -9.69 14.06
CA SER A 346 -24.05 -9.87 13.94
C SER A 346 -24.44 -11.17 14.65
N GLY A 347 -24.90 -11.07 15.90
CA GLY A 347 -25.57 -12.18 16.59
C GLY A 347 -24.89 -12.65 17.89
N ARG A 348 -25.73 -12.77 18.94
CA ARG A 348 -25.50 -13.30 20.30
C ARG A 348 -24.03 -13.46 20.73
N ARG A 349 -23.56 -12.51 21.55
CA ARG A 349 -22.43 -12.72 22.46
C ARG A 349 -22.86 -13.70 23.55
N ALA A 350 -22.62 -14.99 23.37
CA ALA A 350 -22.10 -15.75 24.50
C ALA A 350 -20.61 -15.41 24.53
N GLU A 351 -20.18 -14.59 25.48
CA GLU A 351 -18.75 -14.36 25.73
C GLU A 351 -18.16 -15.66 26.33
N LEU A 352 -18.05 -16.71 25.51
CA LEU A 352 -17.02 -17.70 25.74
C LEU A 352 -15.72 -16.95 25.46
N ARG A 353 -15.02 -16.54 26.52
CA ARG A 353 -13.60 -16.20 26.48
C ARG A 353 -12.86 -17.48 26.84
N PRO A 354 -12.41 -18.28 25.87
CA PRO A 354 -11.50 -19.39 26.16
C PRO A 354 -10.29 -18.83 26.90
N ALA A 355 -9.67 -19.63 27.76
CA ALA A 355 -8.43 -19.23 28.40
C ALA A 355 -7.36 -18.95 27.32
N ASP A 356 -6.47 -17.99 27.59
CA ASP A 356 -5.47 -17.51 26.61
C ASP A 356 -4.54 -18.61 26.07
N ASP A 357 -4.40 -19.72 26.80
CA ASP A 357 -3.61 -20.90 26.43
C ASP A 357 -4.38 -21.93 25.59
N THR A 358 -5.70 -21.77 25.44
CA THR A 358 -6.56 -22.74 24.73
C THR A 358 -6.19 -22.83 23.25
N ALA A 359 -5.99 -21.69 22.59
CA ALA A 359 -5.60 -21.67 21.18
C ALA A 359 -4.19 -22.26 20.96
N PRO A 360 -3.12 -21.84 21.68
CA PRO A 360 -1.80 -22.48 21.57
C PRO A 360 -1.82 -24.00 21.82
N ARG A 361 -2.55 -24.45 22.85
CA ARG A 361 -2.70 -25.89 23.13
C ARG A 361 -3.42 -26.62 22.01
N ALA A 362 -4.48 -26.03 21.46
CA ALA A 362 -5.20 -26.59 20.33
C ALA A 362 -4.27 -26.70 19.10
N VAL A 363 -3.44 -25.70 18.82
CA VAL A 363 -2.45 -25.76 17.75
C VAL A 363 -1.47 -26.91 17.94
N ALA A 364 -0.88 -27.05 19.13
CA ALA A 364 0.06 -28.12 19.43
C ALA A 364 -0.59 -29.52 19.27
N ARG A 365 -1.83 -29.70 19.74
CA ARG A 365 -2.58 -30.96 19.57
C ARG A 365 -2.89 -31.24 18.10
N ALA A 366 -3.36 -30.25 17.36
CA ALA A 366 -3.66 -30.38 15.93
C ALA A 366 -2.40 -30.72 15.11
N ALA A 367 -1.25 -30.14 15.46
CA ALA A 367 0.03 -30.44 14.81
C ALA A 367 0.46 -31.91 14.98
N CYS A 368 0.04 -32.56 16.08
CA CYS A 368 0.22 -34.00 16.30
C CYS A 368 -0.85 -34.87 15.62
N GLY A 369 -1.80 -34.28 14.88
CA GLY A 369 -2.90 -35.00 14.22
C GLY A 369 -4.05 -35.38 15.16
N GLU A 370 -4.11 -34.81 16.37
CA GLU A 370 -5.21 -35.08 17.30
C GLU A 370 -6.49 -34.31 16.93
N ALA A 371 -7.64 -34.91 17.24
CA ALA A 371 -8.93 -34.24 17.09
C ALA A 371 -9.10 -33.12 18.13
N LEU A 372 -9.55 -31.96 17.65
CA LEU A 372 -9.85 -30.79 18.47
C LEU A 372 -11.28 -30.81 18.99
N THR A 373 -11.48 -30.34 20.22
CA THR A 373 -12.82 -30.17 20.79
C THR A 373 -13.53 -28.94 20.21
N PRO A 374 -14.86 -28.83 20.32
CA PRO A 374 -15.59 -27.63 19.94
C PRO A 374 -15.09 -26.36 20.62
N GLU A 375 -14.66 -26.43 21.89
CA GLU A 375 -14.10 -25.31 22.64
C GLU A 375 -12.74 -24.87 22.06
N GLU A 376 -11.86 -25.82 21.74
CA GLU A 376 -10.58 -25.56 21.11
C GLU A 376 -10.74 -24.95 19.71
N LEU A 377 -11.65 -25.51 18.90
CA LEU A 377 -11.98 -24.95 17.59
C LEU A 377 -12.54 -23.53 17.72
N THR A 378 -13.43 -23.31 18.68
CA THR A 378 -14.00 -21.98 18.96
C THR A 378 -12.90 -20.99 19.37
N ALA A 379 -11.92 -21.43 20.16
CA ALA A 379 -10.77 -20.62 20.54
C ALA A 379 -9.93 -20.22 19.33
N LEU A 380 -9.61 -21.16 18.44
CA LEU A 380 -8.88 -20.87 17.20
C LEU A 380 -9.64 -19.88 16.31
N PHE A 381 -10.96 -20.05 16.14
CA PHE A 381 -11.78 -19.16 15.32
C PHE A 381 -12.02 -17.76 15.92
N SER A 382 -11.90 -17.64 17.24
CA SER A 382 -12.14 -16.39 17.98
C SER A 382 -10.85 -15.63 18.29
N GLU A 383 -9.69 -16.20 17.98
CA GLU A 383 -8.41 -15.57 18.23
C GLU A 383 -8.23 -14.30 17.39
N THR A 384 -7.71 -13.26 18.03
CA THR A 384 -7.47 -11.95 17.41
C THR A 384 -6.03 -11.48 17.56
N ARG A 385 -5.26 -12.11 18.46
CA ARG A 385 -3.83 -11.84 18.68
C ARG A 385 -3.02 -12.26 17.45
N PRO A 386 -2.30 -11.33 16.80
CA PRO A 386 -1.51 -11.62 15.61
C PRO A 386 -0.51 -12.76 15.78
N GLU A 387 0.16 -12.82 16.93
CA GLU A 387 1.17 -13.83 17.27
C GLU A 387 0.60 -15.25 17.31
N ALA A 388 -0.57 -15.44 17.93
CA ALA A 388 -1.24 -16.73 18.00
C ALA A 388 -1.77 -17.15 16.61
N ILE A 389 -2.31 -16.21 15.82
CA ILE A 389 -2.74 -16.47 14.44
C ILE A 389 -1.54 -16.90 13.57
N GLU A 390 -0.36 -16.32 13.78
CA GLU A 390 0.84 -16.71 13.03
C GLU A 390 1.40 -18.06 13.46
N GLU A 391 1.33 -18.40 14.75
CA GLU A 391 1.64 -19.74 15.24
C GLU A 391 0.73 -20.79 14.59
N MET A 392 -0.59 -20.53 14.53
CA MET A 392 -1.55 -21.38 13.81
C MET A 392 -1.16 -21.58 12.34
N ARG A 393 -0.78 -20.50 11.65
CA ARG A 393 -0.37 -20.57 10.24
C ARG A 393 0.91 -21.39 10.05
N CYS A 394 1.92 -21.17 10.90
CA CYS A 394 3.17 -21.93 10.87
C CYS A 394 2.89 -23.41 11.08
N ALA A 395 2.13 -23.76 12.12
CA ALA A 395 1.78 -25.16 12.41
C ALA A 395 0.99 -25.81 11.27
N ALA A 396 0.05 -25.08 10.66
CA ALA A 396 -0.71 -25.56 9.50
C ALA A 396 0.19 -25.79 8.28
N ASP A 397 1.16 -24.89 8.02
CA ASP A 397 2.09 -25.03 6.89
C ASP A 397 3.11 -26.15 7.12
N GLU A 398 3.61 -26.31 8.34
CA GLU A 398 4.50 -27.42 8.75
C GLU A 398 3.78 -28.77 8.63
N LEU A 399 2.54 -28.87 9.13
CA LEU A 399 1.71 -30.07 9.01
C LEU A 399 1.42 -30.40 7.53
N ARG A 400 1.04 -29.40 6.73
CA ARG A 400 0.86 -29.54 5.29
C ARG A 400 2.14 -30.02 4.62
N SER A 401 3.29 -29.44 4.96
CA SER A 401 4.59 -29.83 4.41
C SER A 401 4.92 -31.29 4.73
N GLY A 402 4.71 -31.71 5.98
CA GLY A 402 4.91 -33.09 6.41
C GLY A 402 4.00 -34.10 5.71
N LEU A 403 2.77 -33.71 5.36
CA LEU A 403 1.78 -34.60 4.75
C LEU A 403 1.90 -34.72 3.22
N VAL A 404 2.16 -33.62 2.51
CA VAL A 404 2.11 -33.58 1.03
C VAL A 404 3.39 -33.05 0.37
N GLY A 405 4.42 -32.71 1.16
CA GLY A 405 5.68 -32.17 0.65
C GLY A 405 5.54 -30.78 0.02
N GLU A 406 6.47 -30.39 -0.85
CA GLU A 406 6.49 -29.06 -1.48
C GLU A 406 5.39 -28.84 -2.53
N THR A 407 4.82 -29.93 -3.07
CA THR A 407 3.80 -29.85 -4.13
C THR A 407 2.40 -29.78 -3.52
N VAL A 408 1.84 -28.57 -3.45
CA VAL A 408 0.47 -28.37 -2.98
C VAL A 408 -0.52 -28.66 -4.10
N THR A 409 -1.36 -29.67 -3.90
CA THR A 409 -2.58 -29.88 -4.71
C THR A 409 -3.76 -29.25 -3.99
N PHE A 410 -4.58 -28.50 -4.72
CA PHE A 410 -5.79 -27.89 -4.17
C PHE A 410 -6.99 -28.28 -5.02
N VAL A 411 -8.12 -28.50 -4.35
CA VAL A 411 -9.41 -28.70 -5.01
C VAL A 411 -10.10 -27.34 -5.05
N VAL A 412 -10.32 -26.81 -6.26
CA VAL A 412 -11.22 -25.66 -6.42
C VAL A 412 -12.63 -26.18 -6.25
N ASN A 413 -13.20 -26.02 -5.05
CA ASN A 413 -14.63 -26.20 -4.86
C ASN A 413 -15.34 -25.03 -5.55
N ARG A 414 -15.63 -25.21 -6.85
CA ARG A 414 -16.59 -24.36 -7.55
C ARG A 414 -17.94 -24.79 -7.02
N ASN A 415 -18.53 -23.99 -6.13
CA ASN A 415 -19.97 -24.03 -5.88
C ASN A 415 -20.65 -23.69 -7.22
N ILE A 416 -20.77 -24.68 -8.11
CA ILE A 416 -21.55 -24.55 -9.31
C ILE A 416 -22.99 -24.54 -8.81
N ASN A 417 -23.58 -23.35 -8.71
CA ASN A 417 -25.01 -23.18 -8.52
C ASN A 417 -25.74 -23.65 -9.80
N VAL A 418 -25.69 -24.95 -10.10
CA VAL A 418 -26.63 -25.59 -11.03
C VAL A 418 -27.84 -26.00 -10.19
N SER A 419 -28.69 -25.05 -9.80
CA SER A 419 -30.07 -25.38 -9.40
C SER A 419 -30.90 -24.12 -9.17
N ASN A 420 -31.48 -23.62 -10.26
CA ASN A 420 -32.84 -23.06 -10.26
C ASN A 420 -33.43 -22.88 -11.68
N VAL A 421 -32.72 -23.28 -12.74
CA VAL A 421 -33.28 -23.28 -14.10
C VAL A 421 -33.29 -24.72 -14.65
N CYS A 422 -34.42 -25.42 -14.46
CA CYS A 422 -34.76 -26.56 -15.32
C CYS A 422 -35.03 -26.00 -16.72
N ILE A 423 -34.17 -26.30 -17.69
CA ILE A 423 -34.50 -26.09 -19.10
C ILE A 423 -35.44 -27.22 -19.50
N VAL A 424 -36.73 -26.90 -19.56
CA VAL A 424 -37.71 -27.66 -20.33
C VAL A 424 -38.13 -26.74 -21.46
N GLY A 425 -37.74 -27.11 -22.69
CA GLY A 425 -37.98 -26.34 -23.91
C GLY A 425 -37.10 -26.84 -25.03
#